data_AF-A0A1J4U7K4-F1
#
_entry.id   AF-A0A1J4U7K4-F1
#
_cell.length_a   1.000
_cell.length_b   1.000
_cell.length_c   1.000
_cell.angle_alpha   90.00
_cell.angle_beta   90.00
_cell.angle_gamma   90.00
#
_symmetry.space_group_name_H-M   'P 1'
#
loop_
_entity.id
_entity.type
_entity.pdbx_description
1 polymer ?
#
loop_
_entity_poly.entity_id
_entity_poly.type
_entity_poly.pdbx_seq_one_letter_code
_entity_poly.pdbx_strand_id
1 'polypeptide(L)'
;MSLTEQEQQRMQRFQKVSQTMKTLNNFQTAKQTDEAIEFYKNKLKKKYQEMNQEEIEKIFQKISELLTQRTNINLKEQEYIYTTIPDFLVEEEIQKYLLANSKLILLKQKLLKNYDK
;
A
#
# COMPACT_ATOMS: atom_id res chain seq x y z
N MET A 1 12.81 -33.56 26.32
CA MET A 1 13.37 -32.56 27.26
C MET A 1 12.52 -31.30 27.14
N SER A 2 11.93 -30.85 28.24
CA SER A 2 11.10 -29.64 28.26
C SER A 2 12.00 -28.41 28.45
N LEU A 3 11.75 -27.33 27.70
CA LEU A 3 12.43 -26.05 27.90
C LEU A 3 12.25 -25.59 29.34
N THR A 4 13.34 -25.12 29.95
CA THR A 4 13.30 -24.52 31.30
C THR A 4 12.47 -23.23 31.27
N GLU A 5 11.86 -22.85 32.41
CA GLU A 5 11.04 -21.63 32.49
C GLU A 5 11.77 -20.37 32.00
N GLN A 6 13.09 -20.29 32.24
CA GLN A 6 13.92 -19.19 31.73
C GLN A 6 14.04 -19.18 30.21
N GLU A 7 14.16 -20.34 29.57
CA GLU A 7 14.22 -20.44 28.12
C GLU A 7 12.87 -20.12 27.48
N GLN A 8 11.76 -20.50 28.12
CA GLN A 8 10.41 -20.14 27.67
C GLN A 8 10.17 -18.62 27.74
N GLN A 9 10.55 -17.97 28.84
CA GLN A 9 10.44 -16.51 28.96
C GLN A 9 11.33 -15.78 27.94
N ARG A 10 12.55 -16.28 27.70
CA ARG A 10 13.46 -15.71 26.72
C ARG A 10 12.93 -15.88 25.30
N MET A 11 12.31 -17.02 24.98
CA MET A 11 11.69 -17.26 23.68
C MET A 11 10.46 -16.36 23.45
N GLN A 12 9.59 -16.20 24.46
CA GLN A 12 8.45 -15.28 24.39
C GLN A 12 8.88 -13.83 24.21
N ARG A 13 9.94 -13.39 24.91
CA ARG A 13 10.50 -12.04 24.72
C ARG A 13 11.10 -11.87 23.32
N PHE A 14 11.82 -12.86 22.82
CA PHE A 14 12.38 -12.83 21.46
C PHE A 14 11.29 -12.77 20.39
N GLN A 15 10.21 -13.55 20.55
CA GLN A 15 9.04 -13.48 19.67
C GLN A 15 8.40 -12.10 19.71
N LYS A 16 8.15 -11.53 20.90
CA LYS A 16 7.59 -10.16 21.05
C LYS A 16 8.47 -9.08 20.40
N VAL A 17 9.79 -9.16 20.56
CA VAL A 17 10.71 -8.18 19.94
C VAL A 17 10.74 -8.33 18.42
N SER A 18 10.76 -9.56 17.91
CA SER A 18 10.72 -9.84 16.47
C SER A 18 9.43 -9.37 15.83
N GLN A 19 8.32 -9.54 16.56
CA GLN A 19 7.00 -9.04 16.25
C GLN A 19 6.99 -7.51 16.13
N THR A 20 7.46 -6.80 17.16
CA THR A 20 7.55 -5.33 17.16
C THR A 20 8.45 -4.78 16.05
N MET A 21 9.60 -5.41 15.78
CA MET A 21 10.49 -4.97 14.69
C MET A 21 9.87 -5.15 13.30
N LYS A 22 9.13 -6.24 13.08
CA LYS A 22 8.40 -6.46 11.81
C LYS A 22 7.29 -5.44 11.63
N THR A 23 6.54 -5.12 12.68
CA THR A 23 5.49 -4.08 12.64
C THR A 23 6.06 -2.70 12.33
N LEU A 24 7.23 -2.35 12.90
CA LEU A 24 7.93 -1.09 12.60
C LEU A 24 8.34 -0.99 11.13
N ASN A 25 8.89 -2.06 10.56
CA ASN A 25 9.29 -2.08 9.13
C ASN A 25 8.08 -1.96 8.20
N ASN A 26 6.96 -2.63 8.53
CA ASN A 26 5.71 -2.53 7.77
C ASN A 26 5.12 -1.11 7.84
N PHE A 27 5.12 -0.50 9.02
CA PHE A 27 4.66 0.89 9.19
C PHE A 27 5.51 1.89 8.40
N GLN A 28 6.83 1.68 8.37
CA GLN A 28 7.76 2.54 7.62
C GLN A 28 7.55 2.41 6.11
N THR A 29 7.26 1.21 5.61
CA THR A 29 6.97 0.98 4.19
C THR A 29 5.60 1.52 3.79
N ALA A 30 4.57 1.34 4.61
CA ALA A 30 3.25 1.95 4.42
C ALA A 30 3.32 3.47 4.26
N LYS A 31 4.05 4.13 5.16
CA LYS A 31 4.23 5.58 5.15
C LYS A 31 4.96 6.05 3.89
N GLN A 32 6.01 5.34 3.47
CA GLN A 32 6.72 5.65 2.23
C GLN A 32 5.83 5.51 0.98
N THR A 33 4.97 4.49 0.94
CA THR A 33 3.99 4.32 -0.14
C THR A 33 3.01 5.49 -0.19
N ASP A 34 2.48 5.92 0.96
CA ASP A 34 1.56 7.05 1.04
C ASP A 34 2.22 8.37 0.61
N GLU A 35 3.45 8.61 1.04
CA GLU A 35 4.25 9.78 0.63
C GLU A 35 4.52 9.80 -0.88
N ALA A 36 4.83 8.63 -1.48
CA ALA A 36 5.02 8.50 -2.92
C ALA A 36 3.73 8.76 -3.70
N ILE A 37 2.59 8.25 -3.24
CA ILE A 37 1.28 8.53 -3.84
C ILE A 37 1.01 10.04 -3.81
N GLU A 38 1.24 10.68 -2.67
CA GLU A 38 1.00 12.11 -2.49
C GLU A 38 1.95 12.96 -3.36
N PHE A 39 3.20 12.54 -3.54
CA PHE A 39 4.13 13.16 -4.47
C PHE A 39 3.57 13.16 -5.91
N TYR A 40 3.13 12.01 -6.42
CA TYR A 40 2.59 11.90 -7.77
C TYR A 40 1.28 12.68 -7.95
N LYS A 41 0.39 12.67 -6.94
CA LYS A 41 -0.82 13.51 -6.93
C LYS A 41 -0.47 15.00 -7.02
N ASN A 42 0.51 15.46 -6.25
CA ASN A 42 0.93 16.85 -6.26
C ASN A 42 1.65 17.22 -7.56
N LYS A 43 2.39 16.28 -8.16
CA LYS A 43 2.98 16.44 -9.48
C LYS A 43 1.89 16.69 -10.54
N LEU A 44 0.83 15.87 -10.54
CA LEU A 44 -0.33 16.09 -11.41
C LEU A 44 -1.04 17.43 -11.12
N LYS A 45 -1.28 17.79 -9.85
CA LYS A 45 -1.96 19.07 -9.54
C LYS A 45 -1.18 20.31 -10.01
N LYS A 46 0.15 20.31 -9.87
CA LYS A 46 0.98 21.51 -10.10
C LYS A 46 1.50 21.65 -11.51
N LYS A 47 1.79 20.53 -12.19
CA LYS A 47 2.55 20.53 -13.45
C LYS A 47 1.83 19.85 -14.61
N TYR A 48 0.59 19.40 -14.43
CA TYR A 48 -0.12 18.64 -15.45
C TYR A 48 -0.19 19.36 -16.80
N GLN A 49 -0.39 20.69 -16.81
CA GLN A 49 -0.46 21.48 -18.05
C GLN A 49 0.84 21.51 -18.86
N GLU A 50 1.98 21.23 -18.22
CA GLU A 50 3.32 21.24 -18.85
C GLU A 50 3.77 19.83 -19.25
N MET A 51 3.06 18.79 -18.81
CA MET A 51 3.42 17.40 -19.10
C MET A 51 2.85 16.97 -20.45
N ASN A 52 3.58 16.08 -21.12
CA ASN A 52 3.04 15.37 -22.27
C ASN A 52 2.14 14.20 -21.83
N GLN A 53 1.36 13.67 -22.77
CA GLN A 53 0.47 12.54 -22.54
C GLN A 53 1.21 11.33 -21.92
N GLU A 54 2.37 10.97 -22.45
CA GLU A 54 3.13 9.79 -22.01
C GLU A 54 3.58 9.90 -20.54
N GLU A 55 4.01 11.09 -20.10
CA GLU A 55 4.37 11.36 -18.71
C GLU A 55 3.17 11.23 -17.77
N ILE A 56 2.00 11.72 -18.19
CA ILE A 56 0.75 11.58 -17.44
C ILE A 56 0.39 10.10 -17.31
N GLU A 57 0.45 9.34 -18.41
CA GLU A 57 0.19 7.90 -18.40
C GLU A 57 1.13 7.15 -17.46
N LYS A 58 2.43 7.47 -17.48
CA LYS A 58 3.43 6.90 -16.56
C LYS A 58 3.12 7.23 -15.11
N ILE A 59 2.70 8.46 -14.80
CA ILE A 59 2.32 8.83 -13.42
C ILE A 59 1.10 8.02 -12.97
N PHE A 60 0.09 7.88 -13.82
CA PHE A 60 -1.08 7.07 -13.52
C PHE A 60 -0.73 5.60 -13.28
N GLN A 61 0.15 5.03 -14.10
CA GLN A 61 0.66 3.68 -13.91
C GLN A 61 1.39 3.54 -12.55
N LYS A 62 2.25 4.51 -12.21
CA LYS A 62 2.98 4.53 -10.93
C LYS A 62 2.03 4.61 -9.73
N ILE A 63 0.98 5.42 -9.81
CA ILE A 63 -0.03 5.49 -8.73
C ILE A 63 -0.76 4.13 -8.59
N SER A 64 -1.10 3.45 -9.69
CA SER A 64 -1.75 2.13 -9.63
C SER A 64 -0.83 1.04 -9.04
N GLU A 65 0.45 1.05 -9.39
CA GLU A 65 1.47 0.19 -8.77
C GLU A 65 1.56 0.43 -7.25
N LEU A 66 1.60 1.70 -6.82
CA LEU A 66 1.65 2.07 -5.40
C LEU A 66 0.37 1.67 -4.65
N LEU A 67 -0.81 1.79 -5.27
CA LEU A 67 -2.07 1.32 -4.67
C LEU A 67 -2.06 -0.21 -4.46
N THR A 68 -1.50 -0.95 -5.42
CA THR A 68 -1.35 -2.41 -5.32
C THR A 68 -0.39 -2.76 -4.17
N GLN A 69 0.74 -2.06 -4.08
CA GLN A 69 1.68 -2.22 -2.97
C GLN A 69 1.03 -1.90 -1.62
N ARG A 70 0.25 -0.81 -1.53
CA ARG A 70 -0.46 -0.44 -0.30
C ARG A 70 -1.46 -1.50 0.14
N THR A 71 -2.22 -2.05 -0.81
CA THR A 71 -3.19 -3.14 -0.56
C THR A 71 -2.47 -4.38 -0.01
N ASN A 72 -1.35 -4.76 -0.62
CA ASN A 72 -0.55 -5.89 -0.15
C ASN A 72 0.05 -5.67 1.24
N ILE A 73 0.51 -4.45 1.54
CA ILE A 73 1.01 -4.10 2.88
C ILE A 73 -0.12 -4.22 3.90
N ASN A 74 -1.30 -3.66 3.61
CA ASN A 74 -2.46 -3.72 4.49
C ASN A 74 -2.90 -5.17 4.75
N LEU A 75 -2.98 -6.01 3.71
CA LEU A 75 -3.31 -7.43 3.86
C LEU A 75 -2.27 -8.16 4.72
N LYS A 76 -0.97 -7.89 4.54
CA LYS A 76 0.09 -8.47 5.39
C LYS A 76 0.02 -8.00 6.84
N GLU A 77 -0.38 -6.75 7.07
CA GLU A 77 -0.63 -6.24 8.43
C GLU A 77 -1.82 -6.96 9.08
N GLN A 78 -2.89 -7.22 8.33
CA GLN A 78 -4.04 -8.01 8.81
C GLN A 78 -3.65 -9.48 9.05
N GLU A 79 -2.86 -10.09 8.17
CA GLU A 79 -2.34 -11.46 8.32
C GLU A 79 -1.57 -11.62 9.62
N TYR A 80 -0.76 -10.61 9.94
CA TYR A 80 0.02 -10.57 11.15
C TYR A 80 -0.85 -10.49 12.41
N ILE A 81 -1.98 -9.77 12.37
CA ILE A 81 -2.91 -9.65 13.51
C ILE A 81 -3.71 -10.94 13.70
N TYR A 82 -4.23 -11.52 12.62
CA TYR A 82 -5.19 -12.62 12.69
C TYR A 82 -4.55 -14.01 12.56
N THR A 83 -3.26 -14.12 12.21
CA THR A 83 -2.54 -15.38 11.86
C THR A 83 -3.09 -16.07 10.59
N THR A 84 -4.38 -15.99 10.35
CA THR A 84 -5.07 -16.34 9.10
C THR A 84 -6.08 -15.24 8.84
N ILE A 85 -5.96 -14.55 7.70
CA ILE A 85 -6.86 -13.43 7.38
C ILE A 85 -8.26 -13.99 7.10
N PRO A 86 -9.31 -13.52 7.79
CA PRO A 86 -10.69 -13.80 7.42
C PRO A 86 -11.03 -13.31 6.01
N ASP A 87 -11.79 -14.09 5.24
CA ASP A 87 -12.14 -13.77 3.85
C ASP A 87 -12.82 -12.39 3.72
N PHE A 88 -13.67 -12.01 4.66
CA PHE A 88 -14.36 -10.71 4.64
C PHE A 88 -13.39 -9.52 4.72
N LEU A 89 -12.25 -9.65 5.42
CA LEU A 89 -11.22 -8.60 5.47
C LEU A 89 -10.45 -8.51 4.16
N VAL A 90 -10.21 -9.65 3.50
CA VAL A 90 -9.62 -9.68 2.17
C VAL A 90 -10.55 -9.00 1.18
N GLU A 91 -11.83 -9.37 1.19
CA GLU A 91 -12.85 -8.78 0.33
C GLU A 91 -12.97 -7.26 0.53
N GLU A 92 -13.00 -6.79 1.77
CA GLU A 92 -13.07 -5.35 2.07
C GLU A 92 -11.87 -4.59 1.49
N GLU A 93 -10.66 -5.12 1.65
CA GLU A 93 -9.45 -4.45 1.19
C GLU A 93 -9.33 -4.49 -0.34
N ILE A 94 -9.76 -5.58 -0.97
CA ILE A 94 -9.88 -5.68 -2.43
C ILE A 94 -10.94 -4.70 -2.96
N GLN A 95 -12.08 -4.53 -2.27
CA GLN A 95 -13.08 -3.54 -2.67
C GLN A 95 -12.53 -2.11 -2.62
N LYS A 96 -11.76 -1.75 -1.58
CA LYS A 96 -11.08 -0.45 -1.50
C LYS A 96 -10.11 -0.27 -2.68
N TYR A 97 -9.33 -1.29 -3.00
CA TYR A 97 -8.41 -1.28 -4.15
C TYR A 97 -9.15 -1.07 -5.48
N LEU A 98 -10.22 -1.82 -5.72
CA LEU A 98 -11.03 -1.72 -6.95
C LEU A 98 -11.67 -0.33 -7.09
N LEU A 99 -12.19 0.21 -6.00
CA LEU A 99 -12.80 1.53 -5.97
C LEU A 99 -11.77 2.65 -6.18
N ALA A 100 -10.56 2.51 -5.65
CA ALA A 100 -9.47 3.44 -5.91
C ALA A 100 -9.00 3.41 -7.37
N ASN A 101 -8.80 2.21 -7.94
CA ASN A 101 -8.39 2.08 -9.35
C ASN A 101 -9.47 2.53 -10.34
N SER A 102 -10.75 2.25 -10.08
CA SER A 102 -11.81 2.72 -10.97
C SER A 102 -11.85 4.26 -11.04
N LYS A 103 -11.73 4.93 -9.89
CA LYS A 103 -11.59 6.40 -9.83
C LYS A 103 -10.34 6.88 -10.57
N LEU A 104 -9.22 6.18 -10.40
CA LEU A 104 -7.96 6.49 -11.08
C LEU A 104 -8.10 6.43 -12.61
N ILE A 105 -8.71 5.36 -13.13
CA ILE A 105 -8.95 5.18 -14.57
C ILE A 105 -9.85 6.28 -15.12
N LEU A 106 -10.94 6.62 -14.43
CA LEU A 106 -11.83 7.70 -14.83
C LEU A 106 -11.11 9.05 -14.86
N LEU A 107 -10.24 9.33 -13.89
CA LEU A 107 -9.42 10.54 -13.87
C LEU A 107 -8.42 10.56 -15.03
N LYS A 108 -7.74 9.44 -15.30
CA LYS A 108 -6.83 9.30 -16.44
C LYS A 108 -7.56 9.63 -17.75
N GLN A 109 -8.73 9.02 -17.98
CA GLN A 109 -9.54 9.27 -19.18
C GLN A 109 -9.97 10.74 -19.30
N LYS A 110 -10.43 11.36 -18.19
CA LYS A 110 -10.83 12.77 -18.20
C LYS A 110 -9.67 13.71 -18.53
N LEU A 111 -8.47 13.41 -18.04
CA LEU A 111 -7.28 14.21 -18.29
C LEU A 111 -6.81 14.04 -19.74
N LEU A 112 -6.66 12.81 -20.22
CA LEU A 112 -6.18 12.54 -21.57
C LEU A 112 -7.11 13.05 -22.67
N LYS A 113 -8.42 13.15 -22.44
CA LYS A 113 -9.36 13.80 -23.36
C LYS A 113 -9.00 15.25 -23.73
N ASN A 114 -8.22 15.93 -22.89
CA ASN A 114 -7.75 17.30 -23.18
C ASN A 114 -6.51 17.34 -24.10
N TYR A 115 -5.86 16.20 -24.32
CA TYR A 115 -4.68 16.06 -25.19
C TYR A 115 -5.04 15.57 -26.61
N ASP A 116 -6.21 14.97 -26.79
CA ASP A 116 -6.72 14.52 -28.10
C ASP A 116 -7.40 15.67 -28.92
N LYS A 117 -7.18 16.94 -28.56
CA LYS A 117 -7.69 18.13 -29.27
C LYS A 117 -6.55 18.95 -29.85
#